data_AF-A0A803QR17-F1
#
_entry.id   AF-A0A803QR17-F1
#
_cell.length_a   1.000
_cell.length_b   1.000
_cell.length_c   1.000
_cell.angle_alpha   90.00
_cell.angle_beta   90.00
_cell.angle_gamma   90.00
#
_symmetry.space_group_name_H-M   'P 1'
#
loop_
_entity.id
_entity.type
_entity.pdbx_description
1 polymer ?
#
loop_
_entity_poly.entity_id
_entity_poly.type
_entity_poly.pdbx_seq_one_letter_code
_entity_poly.pdbx_strand_id
1 'polypeptide(L)'
;MEVVVVPSLPKQSNSFTAADEVINSLLDFRPEKWGLPPFQDWVEDTLPLTPWHIGGPVIKGFGRGSKVLGIPTANLSTDGCAALVSEHPAGVYFGWAGLSDRRMVYKMVMSIGWNPYFNNTEKTIEPWLLHDFDEDFYGEDLRLVIVGYIRPEANFSTLDSLIAKIHEDRKIAERALDLPLYSKFKDDPYLISSEA
;
A
#
# COMPACT_ATOMS: atom_id res chain seq x y z
N MET A 1 27.13 -18.99 6.95
CA MET A 1 26.52 -18.69 5.64
C MET A 1 25.14 -18.22 6.01
N GLU A 2 24.86 -16.94 5.79
CA GLU A 2 23.55 -16.35 6.13
C GLU A 2 22.60 -16.60 4.96
N VAL A 3 21.38 -17.04 5.26
CA VAL A 3 20.36 -17.44 4.29
C VAL A 3 19.11 -16.62 4.53
N VAL A 4 18.78 -15.76 3.55
CA VAL A 4 17.49 -15.05 3.51
C VAL A 4 16.60 -15.73 2.49
N VAL A 5 15.39 -16.07 2.91
CA VAL A 5 14.39 -16.72 2.06
C VAL A 5 13.26 -15.76 1.72
N VAL A 6 12.88 -15.74 0.44
CA VAL A 6 11.68 -15.07 -0.06
C VAL A 6 10.71 -16.15 -0.57
N PRO A 7 9.72 -16.57 0.22
CA PRO A 7 8.78 -17.61 -0.19
C PRO A 7 7.92 -17.15 -1.36
N SER A 8 7.59 -18.08 -2.27
CA SER A 8 6.64 -17.80 -3.37
C SER A 8 5.19 -17.69 -2.88
N LEU A 9 4.88 -18.24 -1.70
CA LEU A 9 3.57 -18.14 -1.06
C LEU A 9 3.68 -17.46 0.30
N PRO A 10 2.80 -16.50 0.62
CA PRO A 10 2.81 -15.78 1.89
C PRO A 10 2.61 -16.72 3.08
N LYS A 11 3.14 -16.33 4.24
CA LYS A 11 2.92 -17.00 5.54
C LYS A 11 3.36 -18.47 5.64
N GLN A 12 4.20 -18.97 4.72
CA GLN A 12 4.90 -20.26 4.88
C GLN A 12 6.18 -20.14 5.72
N SER A 13 6.26 -19.17 6.63
CA SER A 13 7.48 -18.85 7.40
C SER A 13 8.04 -20.02 8.19
N ASN A 14 7.18 -20.96 8.62
CA ASN A 14 7.58 -22.10 9.44
C ASN A 14 8.18 -23.27 8.64
N SER A 15 8.17 -23.19 7.30
CA SER A 15 8.68 -24.26 6.43
C SER A 15 10.19 -24.15 6.13
N PHE A 16 10.83 -23.05 6.52
CA PHE A 16 12.21 -22.73 6.13
C PHE A 16 13.16 -22.75 7.34
N THR A 17 13.38 -23.93 7.92
CA THR A 17 14.20 -24.10 9.13
C THR A 17 15.68 -23.78 8.97
N ALA A 18 16.16 -23.69 7.73
CA ALA A 18 17.55 -23.34 7.39
C ALA A 18 17.73 -21.83 7.08
N ALA A 19 16.68 -21.03 7.18
CA ALA A 19 16.73 -19.59 6.92
C ALA A 19 17.01 -18.81 8.20
N ASP A 20 17.90 -17.83 8.12
CA ASP A 20 18.19 -16.90 9.20
C ASP A 20 17.14 -15.75 9.23
N GLU A 21 16.57 -15.41 8.07
CA GLU A 21 15.43 -14.49 7.94
C GLU A 21 14.51 -14.92 6.80
N VAL A 22 13.20 -14.85 7.03
CA VAL A 22 12.18 -15.06 5.99
C VAL A 22 11.47 -13.73 5.76
N ILE A 23 11.56 -13.21 4.54
CA ILE A 23 10.90 -11.97 4.12
C ILE A 23 9.82 -12.25 3.07
N ASN A 24 8.85 -11.36 2.92
CA ASN A 24 7.75 -11.57 1.97
C ASN A 24 8.09 -11.06 0.56
N SER A 25 9.06 -10.15 0.45
CA SER A 25 9.54 -9.60 -0.80
C SER A 25 10.98 -9.11 -0.68
N LEU A 26 11.68 -9.03 -1.81
CA LEU A 26 12.99 -8.38 -1.87
C LEU A 26 12.93 -6.87 -1.56
N LEU A 27 11.75 -6.23 -1.65
CA LEU A 27 11.57 -4.85 -1.18
C LEU A 27 11.78 -4.71 0.34
N ASP A 28 11.61 -5.81 1.07
CA ASP A 28 11.76 -5.88 2.53
C ASP A 28 13.21 -6.15 2.94
N PHE A 29 14.07 -6.53 1.98
CA PHE A 29 15.44 -6.88 2.27
C PHE A 29 16.22 -5.65 2.74
N ARG A 30 16.95 -5.82 3.85
CA ARG A 30 17.78 -4.78 4.47
C ARG A 30 19.21 -5.30 4.57
N PRO A 31 20.03 -5.12 3.52
CA PRO A 31 21.38 -5.69 3.44
C PRO A 31 22.27 -5.29 4.63
N GLU A 32 22.05 -4.12 5.22
CA GLU A 32 22.78 -3.62 6.38
C GLU A 32 22.65 -4.49 7.64
N LYS A 33 21.55 -5.25 7.79
CA LYS A 33 21.43 -6.25 8.88
C LYS A 33 22.50 -7.33 8.81
N TRP A 34 23.04 -7.54 7.62
CA TRP A 34 24.01 -8.58 7.28
C TRP A 34 25.42 -8.01 7.03
N GLY A 35 25.67 -6.75 7.41
CA GLY A 35 26.96 -6.09 7.22
C GLY A 35 27.25 -5.68 5.77
N LEU A 36 26.25 -5.71 4.89
CA LEU A 36 26.35 -5.24 3.51
C LEU A 36 25.96 -3.75 3.42
N PRO A 37 26.42 -3.00 2.41
CA PRO A 37 25.98 -1.62 2.21
C PRO A 37 24.45 -1.53 1.99
N PRO A 38 23.77 -0.50 2.54
CA PRO A 38 22.35 -0.28 2.28
C PRO A 38 22.12 0.03 0.80
N PHE A 39 20.90 -0.26 0.32
CA PHE A 39 20.50 0.21 -1.01
C PHE A 39 20.44 1.74 -1.04
N GLN A 40 20.83 2.32 -2.19
CA GLN A 40 20.90 3.78 -2.39
C GLN A 40 19.69 4.36 -3.10
N ASP A 41 18.72 3.52 -3.44
CA ASP A 41 17.49 3.87 -4.14
C ASP A 41 16.37 4.35 -3.19
N TRP A 42 16.52 4.16 -1.88
CA TRP A 42 15.61 4.72 -0.89
C TRP A 42 15.77 6.24 -0.76
N VAL A 43 14.64 6.96 -0.81
CA VAL A 43 14.56 8.41 -0.69
C VAL A 43 13.59 8.73 0.45
N GLU A 44 14.09 9.34 1.52
CA GLU A 44 13.29 9.76 2.69
C GLU A 44 12.28 8.70 3.18
N ASP A 45 12.78 7.52 3.53
CA ASP A 45 11.97 6.38 4.03
C ASP A 45 10.99 5.79 3.00
N THR A 46 11.17 6.10 1.71
CA THR A 46 10.38 5.55 0.62
C THR A 46 11.25 4.93 -0.47
N LEU A 47 10.73 3.91 -1.13
CA LEU A 47 11.33 3.32 -2.31
C LEU A 47 10.54 3.77 -3.55
N PRO A 48 11.12 4.57 -4.46
CA PRO A 48 10.48 4.94 -5.71
C PRO A 48 10.16 3.71 -6.56
N LEU A 49 8.99 3.70 -7.20
CA LEU A 49 8.59 2.64 -8.13
C LEU A 49 8.35 3.21 -9.53
N THR A 50 8.37 2.34 -10.54
CA THR A 50 7.70 2.64 -11.79
C THR A 50 6.21 2.80 -11.47
N PRO A 51 5.59 3.94 -11.83
CA PRO A 51 4.19 4.17 -11.51
C PRO A 51 3.29 3.12 -12.12
N TRP A 52 2.27 2.72 -11.38
CA TRP A 52 1.23 1.83 -11.87
C TRP A 52 -0.13 2.31 -11.41
N HIS A 53 -1.15 1.86 -12.14
CA HIS A 53 -2.49 2.42 -12.08
C HIS A 53 -3.49 1.33 -11.73
N ILE A 54 -4.45 1.69 -10.89
CA ILE A 54 -5.59 0.83 -10.56
C ILE A 54 -6.76 1.70 -10.13
N GLY A 55 -7.97 1.23 -10.35
CA GLY A 55 -9.15 1.98 -9.95
C GLY A 55 -10.43 1.22 -10.15
N GLY A 56 -11.51 1.86 -9.74
CA GLY A 56 -12.86 1.32 -9.81
C GLY A 56 -13.75 1.89 -8.70
N PRO A 57 -14.98 1.37 -8.59
CA PRO A 57 -15.92 1.87 -7.61
C PRO A 57 -15.46 1.56 -6.17
N VAL A 58 -15.62 2.52 -5.27
CA VAL A 58 -15.37 2.32 -3.85
C VAL A 58 -16.42 1.39 -3.26
N ILE A 59 -15.98 0.25 -2.73
CA ILE A 59 -16.85 -0.76 -2.13
C ILE A 59 -16.81 -0.69 -0.59
N LYS A 60 -17.84 -1.24 0.05
CA LYS A 60 -17.84 -1.42 1.50
C LYS A 60 -16.89 -2.55 1.87
N GLY A 61 -15.93 -2.26 2.75
CA GLY A 61 -15.06 -3.27 3.35
C GLY A 61 -15.75 -4.07 4.45
N PHE A 62 -14.95 -4.83 5.20
CA PHE A 62 -15.43 -5.76 6.25
C PHE A 62 -15.81 -5.10 7.58
N GLY A 63 -15.97 -3.77 7.63
CA GLY A 63 -16.45 -3.06 8.82
C GLY A 63 -15.52 -3.13 10.03
N ARG A 64 -14.20 -3.28 9.83
CA ARG A 64 -13.20 -3.42 10.91
C ARG A 64 -12.94 -2.15 11.74
N GLY A 65 -13.80 -1.15 11.65
CA GLY A 65 -13.76 0.04 12.52
C GLY A 65 -12.67 1.06 12.19
N SER A 66 -12.02 0.99 11.02
CA SER A 66 -10.95 1.94 10.63
C SER A 66 -11.38 3.41 10.73
N LYS A 67 -12.65 3.72 10.40
CA LYS A 67 -13.27 5.04 10.62
C LYS A 67 -13.34 5.45 12.09
N VAL A 68 -13.62 4.51 13.02
CA VAL A 68 -13.62 4.76 14.48
C VAL A 68 -12.21 5.04 14.99
N LEU A 69 -11.19 4.51 14.33
CA LEU A 69 -9.78 4.74 14.63
C LEU A 69 -9.23 6.04 13.98
N GLY A 70 -10.06 6.80 13.25
CA GLY A 70 -9.63 8.02 12.55
C GLY A 70 -8.83 7.75 11.26
N ILE A 71 -8.94 6.55 10.71
CA ILE A 71 -8.19 6.08 9.53
C ILE A 71 -9.18 5.54 8.49
N PRO A 72 -10.01 6.38 7.86
CA PRO A 72 -11.03 5.91 6.91
C PRO A 72 -10.38 5.36 5.63
N THR A 73 -10.41 4.04 5.46
CA THR A 73 -9.93 3.36 4.25
C THR A 73 -11.07 3.09 3.26
N ALA A 74 -10.89 3.52 2.02
CA ALA A 74 -11.74 3.13 0.90
C ALA A 74 -11.28 1.76 0.40
N ASN A 75 -12.19 0.81 0.20
CA ASN A 75 -11.84 -0.50 -0.37
C ASN A 75 -12.11 -0.46 -1.87
N LEU A 76 -11.22 -1.05 -2.67
CA LEU A 76 -11.45 -1.29 -4.09
C LEU A 76 -11.74 -2.76 -4.34
N SER A 77 -12.64 -3.05 -5.30
CA SER A 77 -12.75 -4.41 -5.80
C SER A 77 -11.50 -4.78 -6.60
N THR A 78 -10.99 -5.98 -6.37
CA THR A 78 -9.91 -6.56 -7.17
C THR A 78 -10.43 -7.42 -8.32
N ASP A 79 -11.74 -7.47 -8.52
CA ASP A 79 -12.36 -8.20 -9.64
C ASP A 79 -11.85 -7.63 -10.97
N GLY A 80 -11.35 -8.51 -11.84
CA GLY A 80 -10.80 -8.12 -13.15
C GLY A 80 -9.37 -7.57 -13.13
N CYS A 81 -8.82 -7.20 -11.96
CA CYS A 81 -7.43 -6.75 -11.82
C CYS A 81 -6.59 -7.58 -10.82
N ALA A 82 -7.12 -8.69 -10.31
CA ALA A 82 -6.44 -9.55 -9.34
C ALA A 82 -5.03 -9.99 -9.77
N ALA A 83 -4.81 -10.23 -11.07
CA ALA A 83 -3.49 -10.57 -11.60
C ALA A 83 -2.48 -9.43 -11.38
N LEU A 84 -2.86 -8.19 -11.70
CA LEU A 84 -2.04 -6.99 -11.47
C LEU A 84 -1.70 -6.83 -9.98
N VAL A 85 -2.71 -6.91 -9.10
CA VAL A 85 -2.48 -6.79 -7.64
C VAL A 85 -1.57 -7.90 -7.12
N SER A 86 -1.65 -9.10 -7.70
CA SER A 86 -0.83 -10.24 -7.30
C SER A 86 0.65 -10.04 -7.58
N GLU A 87 1.02 -9.27 -8.62
CA GLU A 87 2.41 -8.94 -8.95
C GLU A 87 3.08 -8.02 -7.92
N HIS A 88 2.29 -7.24 -7.17
CA HIS A 88 2.82 -6.30 -6.18
C HIS A 88 2.91 -6.92 -4.78
N PRO A 89 4.06 -6.89 -4.10
CA PRO A 89 4.20 -7.37 -2.72
C PRO A 89 3.15 -6.82 -1.76
N ALA A 90 2.74 -7.62 -0.79
CA ALA A 90 1.92 -7.10 0.30
C ALA A 90 2.74 -6.09 1.13
N GLY A 91 2.10 -5.00 1.54
CA GLY A 91 2.77 -3.91 2.24
C GLY A 91 2.06 -2.58 2.09
N VAL A 92 2.75 -1.52 2.49
CA VAL A 92 2.25 -0.14 2.47
C VAL A 92 2.90 0.64 1.34
N TYR A 93 2.05 1.25 0.52
CA TYR A 93 2.38 2.04 -0.66
C TYR A 93 1.82 3.45 -0.51
N PHE A 94 2.22 4.35 -1.40
CA PHE A 94 1.72 5.72 -1.42
C PHE A 94 1.67 6.27 -2.85
N GLY A 95 0.96 7.38 -3.01
CA GLY A 95 0.77 8.01 -4.30
C GLY A 95 -0.42 8.97 -4.33
N TRP A 96 -1.09 9.01 -5.46
CA TRP A 96 -2.18 9.94 -5.74
C TRP A 96 -3.49 9.18 -5.93
N ALA A 97 -4.57 9.77 -5.44
CA ALA A 97 -5.92 9.25 -5.51
C ALA A 97 -6.85 10.31 -6.11
N GLY A 98 -7.52 9.97 -7.19
CA GLY A 98 -8.50 10.82 -7.85
C GLY A 98 -9.91 10.29 -7.66
N LEU A 99 -10.82 11.15 -7.21
CA LEU A 99 -12.26 10.87 -7.24
C LEU A 99 -12.82 11.50 -8.51
N SER A 100 -13.04 10.68 -9.54
CA SER A 100 -13.39 11.14 -10.89
C SER A 100 -14.68 11.95 -10.90
N ASP A 101 -15.68 11.53 -10.12
CA ASP A 101 -16.97 12.22 -9.99
C ASP A 101 -16.83 13.63 -9.40
N ARG A 102 -15.87 13.81 -8.49
CA ARG A 102 -15.58 15.10 -7.85
C ARG A 102 -14.53 15.92 -8.59
N ARG A 103 -13.81 15.32 -9.54
CA ARG A 103 -12.64 15.88 -10.22
C ARG A 103 -11.59 16.43 -9.25
N MET A 104 -11.38 15.73 -8.15
CA MET A 104 -10.42 16.12 -7.11
C MET A 104 -9.35 15.06 -6.93
N VAL A 105 -8.11 15.51 -6.74
CA VAL A 105 -6.93 14.66 -6.53
C VAL A 105 -6.37 14.89 -5.13
N TYR A 106 -6.09 13.80 -4.43
CA TYR A 106 -5.61 13.76 -3.07
C TYR A 106 -4.33 12.94 -2.98
N LYS A 107 -3.50 13.26 -1.98
CA LYS A 107 -2.44 12.35 -1.54
C LYS A 107 -3.09 11.12 -0.91
N MET A 108 -2.47 9.95 -1.05
CA MET A 108 -2.94 8.74 -0.41
C MET A 108 -1.80 7.92 0.18
N VAL A 109 -2.14 7.13 1.19
CA VAL A 109 -1.39 5.94 1.61
C VAL A 109 -2.27 4.72 1.37
N MET A 110 -1.71 3.57 1.02
CA MET A 110 -2.48 2.39 0.61
C MET A 110 -1.87 1.12 1.16
N SER A 111 -2.72 0.27 1.75
CA SER A 111 -2.32 -1.08 2.13
C SER A 111 -2.68 -2.05 1.01
N ILE A 112 -1.73 -2.91 0.64
CA ILE A 112 -1.99 -4.15 -0.10
C ILE A 112 -1.81 -5.29 0.90
N GLY A 113 -2.87 -6.05 1.17
CA GLY A 113 -2.86 -7.13 2.14
C GLY A 113 -3.49 -8.40 1.59
N TRP A 114 -3.44 -9.50 2.35
CA TRP A 114 -4.07 -10.77 1.96
C TRP A 114 -5.46 -10.91 2.58
N ASN A 115 -6.44 -11.38 1.80
CA ASN A 115 -7.79 -11.61 2.28
C ASN A 115 -7.92 -12.94 3.06
N PRO A 116 -8.16 -12.92 4.39
CA PRO A 116 -8.28 -14.14 5.17
C PRO A 116 -9.51 -15.00 4.80
N TYR A 117 -10.56 -14.39 4.23
CA TYR A 117 -11.81 -15.07 3.89
C TYR A 117 -11.72 -15.91 2.61
N PHE A 118 -10.76 -15.61 1.74
CA PHE A 118 -10.48 -16.37 0.52
C PHE A 118 -9.22 -17.21 0.71
N ASN A 119 -9.06 -17.87 1.86
CA ASN A 119 -7.89 -18.69 2.18
C ASN A 119 -6.52 -17.99 1.97
N ASN A 120 -6.48 -16.64 1.99
CA ASN A 120 -5.32 -15.84 1.60
C ASN A 120 -4.82 -16.12 0.16
N THR A 121 -5.72 -16.44 -0.78
CA THR A 121 -5.35 -16.59 -2.21
C THR A 121 -5.45 -15.28 -2.98
N GLU A 122 -6.19 -14.30 -2.47
CA GLU A 122 -6.40 -13.01 -3.10
C GLU A 122 -5.93 -11.86 -2.22
N LYS A 123 -5.33 -10.85 -2.85
CA LYS A 123 -4.92 -9.61 -2.18
C LYS A 123 -6.06 -8.60 -2.19
N THR A 124 -6.15 -7.77 -1.16
CA THR A 124 -7.04 -6.61 -1.07
C THR A 124 -6.24 -5.33 -1.15
N ILE A 125 -6.90 -4.25 -1.57
CA ILE A 125 -6.32 -2.91 -1.63
C ILE A 125 -7.21 -1.96 -0.83
N GLU A 126 -6.59 -1.24 0.10
CA GLU A 126 -7.25 -0.34 1.04
C GLU A 126 -6.53 1.03 1.08
N PRO A 127 -6.79 1.94 0.11
CA PRO A 127 -6.32 3.32 0.17
C PRO A 127 -6.98 4.12 1.29
N TRP A 128 -6.18 4.93 1.99
CA TRP A 128 -6.61 6.05 2.81
C TRP A 128 -6.24 7.35 2.09
N LEU A 129 -7.26 8.07 1.63
CA LEU A 129 -7.11 9.41 1.08
C LEU A 129 -6.83 10.38 2.23
N LEU A 130 -5.74 11.12 2.13
CA LEU A 130 -5.23 12.00 3.19
C LEU A 130 -5.97 13.35 3.18
N HIS A 131 -7.28 13.26 3.36
CA HIS A 131 -8.22 14.38 3.36
C HIS A 131 -9.38 14.08 4.31
N ASP A 132 -9.91 15.12 4.94
CA ASP A 132 -11.06 15.02 5.83
C ASP A 132 -12.34 15.19 5.00
N PHE A 133 -13.11 14.12 4.85
CA PHE A 133 -14.37 14.12 4.11
C PHE A 133 -15.56 14.26 5.06
N ASP A 134 -16.50 15.13 4.72
CA ASP A 134 -17.76 15.29 5.46
C ASP A 134 -18.73 14.12 5.22
N GLU A 135 -18.62 13.48 4.05
CA GLU A 135 -19.52 12.41 3.60
C GLU A 135 -18.75 11.21 3.03
N ASP A 136 -19.31 10.02 3.18
CA ASP A 136 -18.78 8.82 2.55
C ASP A 136 -18.98 8.88 1.02
N PHE A 137 -18.06 8.29 0.26
CA PHE A 137 -18.04 8.27 -1.20
C PHE A 137 -18.14 6.85 -1.78
N TYR A 138 -18.94 5.99 -1.15
CA TYR A 138 -19.18 4.63 -1.66
C TYR A 138 -19.83 4.68 -3.04
N GLY A 139 -19.34 3.84 -3.95
CA GLY A 139 -19.81 3.75 -5.33
C GLY A 139 -19.19 4.80 -6.27
N GLU A 140 -18.53 5.83 -5.76
CA GLU A 140 -17.77 6.76 -6.59
C GLU A 140 -16.56 6.07 -7.23
N ASP A 141 -16.19 6.51 -8.42
CA ASP A 141 -15.05 5.97 -9.16
C ASP A 141 -13.74 6.55 -8.62
N LEU A 142 -12.94 5.69 -7.99
CA LEU A 142 -11.65 6.02 -7.38
C LEU A 142 -10.51 5.51 -8.27
N ARG A 143 -9.63 6.42 -8.67
CA ARG A 143 -8.46 6.15 -9.52
C ARG A 143 -7.17 6.38 -8.74
N LEU A 144 -6.27 5.42 -8.76
CA LEU A 144 -5.02 5.46 -7.99
C LEU A 144 -3.81 5.43 -8.93
N VAL A 145 -2.85 6.30 -8.65
CA VAL A 145 -1.50 6.26 -9.23
C VAL A 145 -0.54 5.97 -8.08
N ILE A 146 0.02 4.76 -8.07
CA ILE A 146 0.97 4.32 -7.06
C ILE A 146 2.37 4.67 -7.54
N VAL A 147 3.13 5.38 -6.73
CA VAL A 147 4.44 5.93 -7.14
C VAL A 147 5.61 5.44 -6.29
N GLY A 148 5.31 4.78 -5.17
CA GLY A 148 6.34 4.30 -4.27
C GLY A 148 5.82 3.36 -3.19
N TYR A 149 6.78 2.77 -2.49
CA TYR A 149 6.60 1.82 -1.41
C TYR A 149 7.21 2.36 -0.12
N ILE A 150 6.58 2.07 1.03
CA ILE A 150 7.04 2.51 2.36
C ILE A 150 7.63 1.33 3.13
N ARG A 151 6.84 0.26 3.33
CA ARG A 151 7.25 -0.85 4.23
C ARG A 151 6.42 -2.13 4.03
N PRO A 152 6.90 -3.28 4.53
CA PRO A 152 6.12 -4.51 4.51
C PRO A 152 4.94 -4.44 5.49
N GLU A 153 4.02 -5.41 5.33
CA GLU A 153 3.06 -5.73 6.38
C GLU A 153 3.81 -6.09 7.68
N ALA A 154 3.29 -5.64 8.81
CA ALA A 154 3.87 -5.88 10.12
C ALA A 154 2.80 -6.38 11.08
N ASN A 155 3.19 -7.28 11.98
CA ASN A 155 2.34 -7.71 13.08
C ASN A 155 2.47 -6.71 14.24
N PHE A 156 1.36 -6.31 14.84
CA PHE A 156 1.32 -5.40 15.98
C PHE A 156 0.75 -6.11 17.19
N SER A 157 1.41 -5.98 18.33
CA SER A 157 0.97 -6.55 19.61
C SER A 157 -0.18 -5.79 20.26
N THR A 158 -0.42 -4.54 19.84
CA THR A 158 -1.46 -3.67 20.40
C THR A 158 -2.13 -2.84 19.31
N LEU A 159 -3.36 -2.40 19.56
CA LEU A 159 -4.07 -1.49 18.66
C LEU A 159 -3.36 -0.13 18.57
N ASP A 160 -2.85 0.40 19.67
CA ASP A 160 -2.16 1.69 19.69
C ASP A 160 -0.87 1.67 18.85
N SER A 161 -0.09 0.58 18.90
CA SER A 161 1.11 0.45 18.06
C SER A 161 0.79 0.34 16.58
N LEU A 162 -0.34 -0.29 16.22
CA LEU A 162 -0.86 -0.28 14.85
C LEU A 162 -1.23 1.14 14.40
N ILE A 163 -2.05 1.84 15.20
CA ILE A 163 -2.51 3.20 14.89
C ILE A 163 -1.31 4.15 14.75
N ALA A 164 -0.38 4.12 15.70
CA ALA A 164 0.82 4.95 15.67
C ALA A 164 1.62 4.72 14.38
N LYS A 165 1.75 3.45 13.96
CA LYS A 165 2.49 3.13 12.73
C LYS A 165 1.77 3.62 11.48
N ILE A 166 0.45 3.48 11.40
CA ILE A 166 -0.32 4.00 10.26
C ILE A 166 -0.20 5.53 10.15
N HIS A 167 -0.20 6.26 11.27
CA HIS A 167 0.03 7.71 11.27
C HIS A 167 1.47 8.09 10.88
N GLU A 168 2.45 7.25 11.20
CA GLU A 168 3.81 7.43 10.69
C GLU A 168 3.86 7.26 9.16
N ASP A 169 3.22 6.22 8.63
CA ASP A 169 3.13 5.96 7.19
C ASP A 169 2.46 7.13 6.45
N ARG A 170 1.39 7.70 7.04
CA ARG A 170 0.76 8.93 6.54
C ARG A 170 1.76 10.09 6.45
N LYS A 171 2.54 10.35 7.51
CA LYS A 171 3.52 11.45 7.53
C LYS A 171 4.64 11.25 6.52
N ILE A 172 5.07 10.01 6.31
CA ILE A 172 6.05 9.65 5.28
C ILE A 172 5.47 9.97 3.89
N ALA A 173 4.27 9.47 3.59
CA ALA A 173 3.59 9.73 2.32
C ALA A 173 3.36 11.23 2.06
N GLU A 174 2.92 11.99 3.06
CA GLU A 174 2.69 13.43 2.95
C GLU A 174 3.96 14.17 2.53
N ARG A 175 5.08 13.92 3.22
CA ARG A 175 6.38 14.54 2.91
C ARG A 175 6.91 14.10 1.54
N ALA A 176 6.90 12.79 1.27
CA ALA A 176 7.41 12.24 0.03
C ALA A 176 6.67 12.82 -1.18
N LEU A 177 5.33 12.91 -1.13
CA LEU A 177 4.53 13.41 -2.25
C LEU A 177 4.73 14.91 -2.57
N ASP A 178 5.45 15.67 -1.75
CA ASP A 178 5.87 17.04 -2.07
C ASP A 178 7.19 17.09 -2.85
N LEU A 179 7.99 16.02 -2.84
CA LEU A 179 9.23 15.95 -3.59
C LEU A 179 8.96 15.94 -5.11
N PRO A 180 9.75 16.65 -5.94
CA PRO A 180 9.59 16.68 -7.40
C PRO A 180 9.57 15.28 -8.07
N LEU A 181 10.23 14.31 -7.43
CA LEU A 181 10.24 12.92 -7.88
C LEU A 181 8.83 12.32 -7.96
N TYR A 182 7.95 12.68 -7.03
CA TYR A 182 6.61 12.11 -6.87
C TYR A 182 5.48 13.09 -7.20
N SER A 183 5.70 14.39 -6.95
CA SER A 183 4.68 15.43 -7.14
C SER A 183 4.27 15.63 -8.59
N LYS A 184 5.16 15.33 -9.54
CA LYS A 184 4.88 15.34 -10.98
C LYS A 184 3.72 14.40 -11.40
N PHE A 185 3.39 13.40 -10.59
CA PHE A 185 2.30 12.45 -10.89
C PHE A 185 0.93 12.93 -10.38
N LYS A 186 0.85 14.06 -9.68
CA LYS A 186 -0.42 14.65 -9.26
C LYS A 186 -1.33 14.99 -10.43
N ASP A 187 -0.73 15.36 -11.56
CA ASP A 187 -1.43 15.76 -12.78
C ASP A 187 -1.56 14.60 -13.79
N ASP A 188 -1.36 13.35 -13.35
CA ASP A 188 -1.55 12.16 -14.20
C ASP A 188 -3.00 12.11 -14.70
N PRO A 189 -3.24 12.07 -16.02
CA PRO A 189 -4.59 12.08 -16.60
C PRO A 189 -5.48 10.94 -16.11
N TYR A 190 -4.91 9.82 -15.68
CA TYR A 190 -5.66 8.69 -15.13
C TYR A 190 -6.49 9.07 -13.92
N LEU A 191 -6.01 10.00 -13.08
CA LEU A 191 -6.66 10.41 -11.83
C LEU A 191 -8.00 11.12 -12.03
N ILE A 192 -8.26 11.63 -13.22
CA ILE A 192 -9.51 12.34 -13.55
C ILE A 192 -10.26 11.70 -14.72
N SER A 193 -9.75 10.56 -15.21
CA SER A 193 -10.40 9.83 -16.30
C SER A 193 -11.67 9.16 -15.81
N SER A 194 -12.73 9.28 -16.62
CA SER A 194 -13.97 8.52 -16.46
C SER A 194 -13.97 7.23 -17.28
N GLU A 195 -12.89 6.92 -17.99
CA GLU A 195 -12.80 5.71 -18.82
C GLU A 195 -12.32 4.52 -17.98
N ALA A 196 -13.07 3.42 -18.08
CA ALA A 196 -12.81 2.14 -17.41
C ALA A 196 -11.61 1.42 -18.03
#